data_AF-A0A540LBB9-F1
#
_entry.id   AF-A0A540LBB9-F1
#
_cell.length_a   1.000
_cell.length_b   1.000
_cell.length_c   1.000
_cell.angle_alpha   90.00
_cell.angle_beta   90.00
_cell.angle_gamma   90.00
#
_symmetry.space_group_name_H-M   'P 1'
#
loop_
_entity.id
_entity.type
_entity.pdbx_description
1 polymer ?
#
loop_
_entity_poly.entity_id
_entity_poly.type
_entity_poly.pdbx_seq_one_letter_code
_entity_poly.pdbx_strand_id
1 'polypeptide(L)'
;MRECMSLGYSAKSKLANTIGQYGNGFKTSTMRLGADVIVFSRCEGEDGRRPTQTIGVLSYTFLRGTGKEDIVVPMVDYEKRGQGWNKMMRGSPDDWHRNLATIVQWSPYLSEEDLLQQTWVDDSSSFAQNCSE
;
A
#
# COMPACT_ATOMS: atom_id res chain seq x y z
N MET A 1 2.31 -2.24 5.19
CA MET A 1 1.91 -2.55 3.79
C MET A 1 2.96 -3.35 3.01
N ARG A 2 4.23 -2.90 2.91
CA ARG A 2 5.25 -3.49 2.01
C ARG A 2 5.47 -5.00 2.18
N GLU A 3 5.42 -5.46 3.43
CA GLU A 3 5.43 -6.87 3.80
C GLU A 3 4.29 -7.68 3.17
N CYS A 4 3.07 -7.14 3.18
CA CYS A 4 1.91 -7.74 2.53
C CYS A 4 2.07 -7.82 1.01
N MET A 5 2.91 -6.96 0.42
CA MET A 5 3.24 -6.95 -1.01
C MET A 5 4.46 -7.83 -1.36
N SER A 6 5.16 -8.37 -0.36
CA SER A 6 6.32 -9.25 -0.54
C SER A 6 5.92 -10.73 -0.50
N LEU A 7 6.45 -11.57 -1.39
CA LEU A 7 6.10 -13.00 -1.44
C LEU A 7 6.65 -13.76 -0.22
N GLY A 8 5.82 -14.63 0.36
CA GLY A 8 6.22 -15.54 1.44
C GLY A 8 6.43 -14.91 2.81
N TYR A 9 6.24 -13.59 2.97
CA TYR A 9 6.40 -12.93 4.26
C TYR A 9 5.12 -12.93 5.08
N SER A 10 5.20 -13.42 6.32
CA SER A 10 4.17 -13.23 7.34
C SER A 10 4.81 -13.16 8.72
N ALA A 11 4.63 -12.04 9.43
CA ALA A 11 4.97 -11.93 10.85
C ALA A 11 4.20 -12.96 11.72
N LYS A 12 3.02 -13.39 11.24
CA LYS A 12 2.16 -14.38 11.91
C LYS A 12 2.63 -15.83 11.72
N SER A 13 3.63 -16.08 10.88
CA SER A 13 4.19 -17.43 10.66
C SER A 13 4.71 -18.09 11.94
N LYS A 14 5.14 -17.29 12.93
CA LYS A 14 5.65 -17.74 14.22
C LYS A 14 4.58 -17.81 15.32
N LEU A 15 3.35 -17.41 15.02
CA LEU A 15 2.24 -17.38 15.98
C LEU A 15 1.30 -18.57 15.72
N ALA A 16 1.15 -19.42 16.74
CA ALA A 16 0.19 -20.51 16.73
C ALA A 16 -1.25 -19.97 16.58
N ASN A 17 -2.10 -20.74 15.90
CA ASN A 17 -3.54 -20.46 15.71
C ASN A 17 -3.87 -19.20 14.87
N THR A 18 -2.96 -18.74 14.03
CA THR A 18 -3.25 -17.66 13.08
C THR A 18 -3.56 -18.23 11.69
N ILE A 19 -4.57 -17.69 10.99
CA ILE A 19 -4.96 -18.17 9.65
C ILE A 19 -3.90 -17.80 8.60
N GLY A 20 -3.33 -16.59 8.69
CA GLY A 20 -2.46 -15.98 7.68
C GLY A 20 -0.98 -16.34 7.78
N GLN A 21 -0.62 -17.62 7.75
CA GLN A 21 0.77 -18.05 7.99
C GLN A 21 1.69 -17.94 6.76
N TYR A 22 1.14 -18.04 5.54
CA TYR A 22 1.93 -18.19 4.32
C TYR A 22 2.37 -16.89 3.63
N GLY A 23 1.80 -15.74 3.99
CA GLY A 23 2.19 -14.45 3.39
C GLY A 23 1.77 -14.21 1.93
N ASN A 24 1.02 -15.13 1.33
CA ASN A 24 0.65 -15.06 -0.09
C ASN A 24 -0.85 -14.82 -0.34
N GLY A 25 -1.69 -15.00 0.68
CA GLY A 25 -3.15 -14.96 0.54
C GLY A 25 -3.68 -13.72 -0.16
N PHE A 26 -3.23 -12.53 0.25
CA PHE A 26 -3.62 -11.26 -0.38
C PHE A 26 -3.32 -11.22 -1.88
N LYS A 27 -2.09 -11.57 -2.30
CA LYS A 27 -1.67 -11.50 -3.70
C LYS A 27 -2.40 -12.52 -4.55
N THR A 28 -2.47 -13.76 -4.07
CA THR A 28 -3.13 -14.84 -4.82
C THR A 28 -4.63 -14.58 -4.97
N SER A 29 -5.32 -14.09 -3.93
CA SER A 29 -6.76 -13.82 -4.02
C SER A 29 -7.06 -12.60 -4.87
N THR A 30 -6.34 -11.49 -4.70
CA THR A 30 -6.55 -10.27 -5.50
C THR A 30 -6.29 -10.52 -6.98
N MET A 31 -5.17 -11.17 -7.32
CA MET A 31 -4.85 -11.52 -8.71
C MET A 31 -5.80 -12.56 -9.31
N ARG A 32 -6.54 -13.32 -8.47
CA ARG A 32 -7.60 -14.21 -8.94
C ARG A 32 -8.89 -13.45 -9.28
N LEU A 33 -9.18 -12.37 -8.56
CA LEU A 33 -10.38 -11.57 -8.72
C LEU A 33 -10.25 -10.48 -9.80
N GLY A 34 -9.06 -9.93 -9.99
CA GLY A 34 -8.79 -8.90 -10.98
C GLY A 34 -7.33 -8.83 -11.38
N ALA A 35 -7.06 -8.22 -12.53
CA ALA A 35 -5.69 -8.02 -13.02
C ALA A 35 -4.92 -6.99 -12.17
N ASP A 36 -5.64 -6.03 -11.59
CA ASP A 36 -5.04 -4.87 -10.94
C ASP A 36 -5.73 -4.60 -9.60
N VAL A 37 -4.94 -4.27 -8.59
CA VAL A 37 -5.43 -3.84 -7.27
C VAL A 37 -4.63 -2.65 -6.79
N ILE A 38 -5.35 -1.66 -6.25
CA ILE A 38 -4.79 -0.55 -5.50
C ILE A 38 -5.15 -0.72 -4.03
N VAL A 39 -4.18 -0.47 -3.16
CA VAL A 39 -4.34 -0.60 -1.71
C VAL A 39 -4.01 0.73 -1.07
N PHE A 40 -4.91 1.15 -0.18
CA PHE A 40 -4.71 2.26 0.72
C PHE A 40 -4.52 1.68 2.12
N SER A 41 -3.48 2.10 2.84
CA SER A 41 -3.26 1.74 4.24
C SER A 41 -2.95 3.00 5.01
N ARG A 42 -3.52 3.10 6.22
CA ARG A 42 -3.24 4.15 7.18
C ARG A 42 -2.86 3.49 8.49
N CYS A 43 -1.80 3.98 9.13
CA CYS A 43 -1.48 3.63 10.50
C CYS A 43 -1.50 4.92 11.32
N GLU A 44 -2.22 4.94 12.44
CA GLU A 44 -2.42 6.16 13.26
C GLU A 44 -1.13 6.62 13.96
N GLY A 45 -0.12 5.76 14.01
CA GLY A 45 1.13 6.03 14.71
C GLY A 45 0.98 5.76 16.21
N GLU A 46 1.91 4.99 16.76
CA GLU A 46 2.00 4.71 18.19
C GLU A 46 3.28 5.32 18.76
N ASP A 47 3.36 5.49 20.08
CA ASP A 47 4.56 5.97 20.80
C ASP A 47 5.16 7.28 20.27
N GLY A 48 4.31 8.26 19.98
CA GLY A 48 4.73 9.57 19.49
C GLY A 48 5.10 9.61 18.01
N ARG A 49 4.94 8.50 17.28
CA ARG A 49 5.05 8.49 15.81
C ARG A 49 3.84 9.19 15.19
N ARG A 50 4.08 9.87 14.08
CA ARG A 50 3.02 10.53 13.31
C ARG A 50 2.17 9.49 12.57
N PRO A 51 0.89 9.76 12.33
CA PRO A 51 0.09 8.97 11.42
C PRO A 51 0.76 8.89 10.05
N THR A 52 0.76 7.70 9.45
CA THR A 52 1.30 7.46 8.12
C THR A 52 0.23 6.89 7.21
N GLN A 53 0.39 7.12 5.92
CA GLN A 53 -0.47 6.57 4.89
C GLN A 53 0.39 6.06 3.75
N THR A 54 0.12 4.83 3.31
CA THR A 54 0.79 4.23 2.16
C THR A 54 -0.25 3.93 1.10
N ILE A 55 0.09 4.21 -0.15
CA ILE A 55 -0.70 3.83 -1.32
C ILE A 55 0.19 2.96 -2.20
N GLY A 56 -0.32 1.79 -2.59
CA GLY A 56 0.43 0.84 -3.40
C GLY A 56 -0.44 0.20 -4.47
N VAL A 57 0.15 -0.09 -5.62
CA VAL A 57 -0.53 -0.77 -6.73
C VAL A 57 0.18 -2.08 -7.06
N LEU A 58 -0.57 -3.18 -7.07
CA LEU A 58 -0.17 -4.44 -7.65
C LEU A 58 -0.97 -4.63 -8.94
N SER A 59 -0.33 -4.39 -10.08
CA SER A 59 -1.00 -4.32 -11.38
C SER A 59 -0.32 -5.22 -12.41
N TYR A 60 -1.02 -6.27 -12.82
CA TYR A 60 -0.62 -7.12 -13.93
C TYR A 60 -0.58 -6.32 -15.24
N THR A 61 -1.55 -5.41 -15.43
CA THR A 61 -1.65 -4.58 -16.63
C THR A 61 -0.43 -3.67 -16.77
N PHE A 62 0.01 -3.01 -15.70
CA PHE A 62 1.25 -2.23 -15.66
C PHE A 62 2.48 -3.07 -15.99
N LEU A 63 2.64 -4.22 -15.34
CA LEU A 63 3.82 -5.08 -15.51
C LEU A 63 3.91 -5.61 -16.94
N ARG A 64 2.80 -6.08 -17.51
CA ARG A 64 2.75 -6.57 -18.89
C ARG A 64 2.88 -5.45 -19.90
N GLY A 65 2.18 -4.33 -19.69
CA GLY A 65 2.19 -3.18 -20.59
C GLY A 65 3.57 -2.52 -20.70
N THR A 66 4.39 -2.62 -19.66
CA THR A 66 5.76 -2.09 -19.63
C THR A 66 6.85 -3.15 -19.81
N GLY A 67 6.47 -4.41 -20.06
CA GLY A 67 7.41 -5.51 -20.32
C GLY A 67 8.32 -5.84 -19.13
N LYS A 68 7.84 -5.68 -17.89
CA LYS A 68 8.63 -5.98 -16.69
C LYS A 68 8.79 -7.49 -16.52
N GLU A 69 10.04 -7.93 -16.37
CA GLU A 69 10.37 -9.32 -16.09
C GLU A 69 10.29 -9.61 -14.58
N ASP A 70 10.57 -8.61 -13.75
CA ASP A 70 10.45 -8.67 -12.29
C ASP A 70 9.16 -8.03 -11.78
N ILE A 71 8.66 -8.53 -10.64
CA ILE A 71 7.51 -7.93 -9.96
C ILE A 71 7.94 -6.61 -9.32
N VAL A 72 7.43 -5.51 -9.86
CA VAL A 72 7.59 -4.16 -9.31
C VAL A 72 6.25 -3.68 -8.76
N VAL A 73 6.25 -3.19 -7.51
CA VAL A 73 5.06 -2.67 -6.83
C VAL A 73 5.27 -1.18 -6.55
N PRO A 74 4.74 -0.27 -7.40
CA PRO A 74 4.78 1.17 -7.15
C PRO A 74 4.09 1.50 -5.82
N MET A 75 4.80 2.20 -4.95
CA MET A 75 4.29 2.60 -3.64
C MET A 75 4.77 4.00 -3.28
N VAL A 76 3.86 4.79 -2.72
CA VAL A 76 4.14 6.11 -2.14
C VAL A 76 3.70 6.12 -0.69
N ASP A 77 4.50 6.78 0.14
CA ASP A 77 4.22 6.97 1.56
C ASP A 77 4.01 8.45 1.86
N TYR A 78 3.14 8.70 2.82
CA TYR A 78 2.84 10.00 3.39
C TYR A 78 2.91 9.93 4.91
N GLU A 79 3.27 11.05 5.53
CA GLU A 79 3.17 11.26 6.98
C GLU A 79 2.30 12.50 7.26
N LYS A 80 1.49 12.44 8.30
CA LYS A 80 0.63 13.56 8.69
C LYS A 80 1.50 14.61 9.40
N ARG A 81 1.59 15.83 8.86
CA ARG A 81 2.22 16.98 9.52
C ARG A 81 1.25 18.16 9.53
N GLY A 82 0.92 18.63 10.73
CA GLY A 82 -0.10 19.67 10.88
C GLY A 82 -1.45 19.20 10.31
N GLN A 83 -2.02 20.01 9.41
CA GLN A 83 -3.31 19.74 8.79
C GLN A 83 -3.23 18.88 7.52
N GLY A 84 -2.04 18.52 7.04
CA GLY A 84 -1.85 17.89 5.72
C GLY A 84 -1.00 16.62 5.73
N TRP A 85 -1.15 15.84 4.65
CA TRP A 85 -0.29 14.70 4.33
C TRP A 85 0.94 15.19 3.57
N ASN A 86 2.12 14.86 4.08
CA ASN A 86 3.40 15.24 3.51
C ASN A 86 4.10 14.01 2.94
N LYS A 87 4.77 14.17 1.80
CA LYS A 87 5.51 13.10 1.12
C LYS A 87 6.58 12.51 2.03
N MET A 88 6.55 11.20 2.24
CA MET A 88 7.56 10.48 3.01
C MET A 88 8.54 9.81 2.05
N MET A 89 9.76 10.31 2.02
CA MET A 89 10.83 9.79 1.16
C MET A 89 11.48 8.57 1.82
N ARG A 90 11.41 7.41 1.15
CA ARG A 90 12.15 6.20 1.54
C ARG A 90 13.34 5.88 0.65
N GLY A 91 13.41 6.52 -0.52
CA GLY A 91 14.48 6.39 -1.50
C GLY A 91 14.82 7.76 -2.07
N SER A 92 15.06 7.86 -3.37
CA SER A 92 15.25 9.16 -4.02
C SER A 92 13.92 9.90 -4.21
N PRO A 93 13.93 11.24 -4.28
CA PRO A 93 12.75 12.02 -4.69
C PRO A 93 12.20 11.59 -6.05
N ASP A 94 13.07 11.22 -6.98
CA ASP A 94 12.67 10.78 -8.33
C ASP A 94 11.92 9.45 -8.30
N ASP A 95 12.33 8.51 -7.46
CA ASP A 95 11.62 7.24 -7.28
C ASP A 95 10.20 7.48 -6.74
N TRP A 96 10.04 8.42 -5.80
CA TRP A 96 8.72 8.76 -5.27
C TRP A 96 7.81 9.33 -6.36
N HIS A 97 8.30 10.29 -7.16
CA HIS A 97 7.51 10.87 -8.25
C HIS A 97 7.20 9.88 -9.36
N ARG A 98 8.14 9.01 -9.72
CA ARG A 98 7.90 7.92 -10.69
C ARG A 98 6.85 6.95 -10.18
N ASN A 99 6.88 6.60 -8.90
CA ASN A 99 5.88 5.73 -8.29
C ASN A 99 4.51 6.40 -8.30
N LEU A 100 4.40 7.68 -7.89
CA LEU A 100 3.14 8.42 -7.95
C LEU A 100 2.58 8.47 -9.38
N ALA A 101 3.42 8.84 -10.35
CA ALA A 101 3.02 8.91 -11.76
C ALA A 101 2.53 7.55 -12.27
N THR A 102 3.20 6.46 -11.90
CA THR A 102 2.77 5.11 -12.24
C THR A 102 1.42 4.77 -11.60
N ILE A 103 1.22 5.12 -10.32
CA ILE A 103 -0.05 4.89 -9.63
C ILE A 103 -1.19 5.64 -10.32
N VAL A 104 -1.00 6.93 -10.63
CA VAL A 104 -2.01 7.74 -11.33
C VAL A 104 -2.29 7.20 -12.74
N GLN A 105 -1.26 6.78 -13.48
CA GLN A 105 -1.42 6.27 -14.83
C GLN A 105 -2.16 4.93 -14.90
N TRP A 106 -1.93 4.04 -13.92
CA TRP A 106 -2.41 2.65 -13.97
C TRP A 106 -3.47 2.35 -12.90
N SER A 107 -4.05 3.38 -12.28
CA SER A 107 -5.17 3.24 -11.35
C SER A 107 -6.40 4.03 -11.84
N PRO A 108 -7.58 3.83 -11.23
CA PRO A 108 -8.77 4.61 -11.54
C PRO A 108 -8.72 6.09 -11.11
N TYR A 109 -7.64 6.54 -10.48
CA TYR A 109 -7.51 7.89 -9.90
C TYR A 109 -6.62 8.77 -10.77
N LEU A 110 -7.03 10.02 -10.99
CA LEU A 110 -6.43 10.90 -12.00
C LEU A 110 -5.36 11.83 -11.42
N SER A 111 -5.24 11.92 -10.09
CA SER A 111 -4.36 12.87 -9.42
C SER A 111 -3.91 12.41 -8.03
N GLU A 112 -2.90 13.08 -7.46
CA GLU A 112 -2.46 12.88 -6.08
C GLU A 112 -3.59 13.22 -5.10
N GLU A 113 -4.37 14.25 -5.42
CA GLU A 113 -5.50 14.72 -4.65
C GLU A 113 -6.63 13.68 -4.60
N ASP A 114 -6.99 13.07 -5.74
CA ASP A 114 -8.00 12.01 -5.80
C ASP A 114 -7.60 10.81 -4.94
N LEU A 115 -6.31 10.44 -4.97
CA LEU A 115 -5.73 9.36 -4.18
C LEU A 115 -5.82 9.67 -2.67
N LEU A 116 -5.50 10.90 -2.26
CA LEU A 116 -5.59 11.30 -0.87
C LEU A 116 -7.04 11.37 -0.36
N GLN A 117 -7.99 11.72 -1.22
CA GLN A 117 -9.42 11.75 -0.88
C GLN A 117 -10.01 10.38 -0.56
N GLN A 118 -9.51 9.28 -1.15
CA GLN A 118 -10.05 7.93 -0.90
C GLN A 118 -9.94 7.47 0.55
N THR A 119 -9.12 8.15 1.32
CA THR A 119 -8.88 7.82 2.72
C THR A 119 -9.78 8.64 3.64
N TRP A 120 -11.09 8.48 3.44
CA TRP A 120 -12.15 9.11 4.23
C TRP A 120 -12.07 8.69 5.71
N VAL A 121 -11.75 9.69 6.54
CA VAL A 121 -12.30 10.12 7.85
C VAL A 121 -12.63 9.07 8.92
N ASP A 122 -12.22 9.38 10.16
CA ASP A 122 -12.76 8.90 11.43
C ASP A 122 -14.18 8.34 11.32
N ASP A 123 -14.33 7.02 11.33
CA ASP A 123 -15.59 6.41 11.71
C ASP A 123 -15.36 5.13 12.49
N SER A 124 -16.12 5.02 13.57
CA SER A 124 -15.91 4.15 14.72
C SER A 124 -16.32 2.71 14.44
N SER A 125 -15.92 2.18 13.28
CA SER A 125 -16.24 0.81 12.83
C SER A 125 -15.53 0.48 11.52
N SER A 126 -14.20 0.48 11.48
CA SER A 126 -13.50 -0.27 10.44
C SER A 126 -12.50 -1.19 11.11
N PHE A 127 -12.45 -2.44 10.63
CA PHE A 127 -11.57 -3.48 11.14
C PHE A 127 -10.14 -2.93 11.20
N ALA A 128 -9.73 -2.49 12.39
CA ALA A 128 -8.35 -2.31 12.76
C ALA A 128 -7.74 -3.71 12.70
N GLN A 129 -7.30 -4.10 11.51
CA GLN A 129 -6.23 -5.06 11.44
C GLN A 129 -5.00 -4.25 11.83
N ASN A 130 -4.76 -4.25 13.15
CA ASN A 130 -3.67 -3.55 13.81
C ASN A 130 -2.43 -3.51 12.91
N CYS A 131 -1.95 -2.30 12.61
CA CYS A 131 -0.53 -2.10 12.37
C CYS A 131 0.22 -2.28 13.71
N SER A 132 0.03 -3.41 14.38
CA SER A 132 0.89 -3.85 15.48
C SER A 132 1.87 -4.83 14.88
N GLU A 133 3.13 -4.41 14.82
CA GLU A 133 4.26 -5.34 14.80
C GLU A 133 4.17 -6.27 16.03
#